data_AF-A0A7R9PQ36-F1
#
_entry.id   AF-A0A7R9PQ36-F1
#
_cell.length_a   1.000
_cell.length_b   1.000
_cell.length_c   1.000
_cell.angle_alpha   90.00
_cell.angle_beta   90.00
_cell.angle_gamma   90.00
#
_symmetry.space_group_name_H-M   'P 1'
#
loop_
_entity.id
_entity.type
_entity.pdbx_description
1 polymer ?
#
loop_
_entity_poly.entity_id
_entity_poly.type
_entity_poly.pdbx_seq_one_letter_code
_entity_poly.pdbx_strand_id
1 'polypeptide(L)'
;MDYAALRNFKDFLQVYNIMSEVCFLRCVSTLSNRDISAEEAQCVSLCTDKYVNMNNKLMQVYMEVQPIIMNKRMEEMSKLQESQQAANQTNVMTDVSREETAGISNDTKQDS
;
A
#
# COMPACT_ATOMS: atom_id res chain seq x y z
N MET A 1 -6.12 -27.07 2.82
CA MET A 1 -6.43 -26.35 1.58
C MET A 1 -5.36 -25.28 1.40
N ASP A 2 -4.69 -25.23 0.26
CA ASP A 2 -3.57 -24.30 0.05
C ASP A 2 -4.06 -22.86 -0.06
N TYR A 3 -3.65 -22.02 0.90
CA TYR A 3 -4.07 -20.62 1.00
C TYR A 3 -3.53 -19.75 -0.15
N ALA A 4 -2.37 -20.12 -0.72
CA ALA A 4 -1.81 -19.41 -1.88
C ALA A 4 -2.68 -19.62 -3.13
N ALA A 5 -3.10 -20.86 -3.39
CA ALA A 5 -4.00 -21.17 -4.49
C ALA A 5 -5.36 -20.43 -4.38
N LEU A 6 -5.92 -20.35 -3.16
CA LEU A 6 -7.16 -19.60 -2.91
C LEU A 6 -7.00 -18.10 -3.19
N ARG A 7 -5.88 -17.50 -2.79
CA ARG A 7 -5.58 -16.09 -3.08
C ARG A 7 -5.48 -15.83 -4.58
N ASN A 8 -4.71 -16.64 -5.29
CA ASN A 8 -4.55 -16.52 -6.74
C ASN A 8 -5.90 -16.66 -7.47
N PHE A 9 -6.75 -17.57 -7.00
CA PHE A 9 -8.08 -17.75 -7.57
C PHE A 9 -8.98 -16.53 -7.31
N LYS A 10 -8.95 -15.96 -6.10
CA LYS A 10 -9.66 -14.72 -5.78
C LYS A 10 -9.20 -13.57 -6.68
N ASP A 11 -7.89 -13.44 -6.87
CA ASP A 11 -7.31 -12.38 -7.69
C ASP A 11 -7.70 -12.54 -9.16
N PHE A 12 -7.68 -13.78 -9.68
CA PHE A 12 -8.19 -14.08 -11.01
C PHE A 12 -9.66 -13.70 -11.19
N LEU A 13 -10.53 -14.08 -10.24
CA LEU A 13 -11.95 -13.74 -10.29
C LEU A 13 -12.18 -12.23 -10.25
N GLN A 14 -11.39 -11.50 -9.45
CA GLN A 14 -11.48 -10.05 -9.39
C GLN A 14 -11.12 -9.42 -10.74
N VAL A 15 -10.03 -9.87 -11.38
CA VAL A 15 -9.62 -9.39 -12.71
C VAL A 15 -10.68 -9.72 -13.76
N TYR A 16 -11.25 -10.94 -13.73
CA TYR A 16 -12.31 -11.36 -14.64
C TYR A 16 -13.58 -10.52 -14.50
N ASN A 17 -14.02 -10.25 -13.27
CA ASN A 17 -15.23 -9.47 -13.01
C ASN A 17 -15.08 -8.02 -13.48
N ILE A 18 -13.92 -7.41 -13.26
CA ILE A 18 -13.65 -6.05 -13.74
C ILE A 18 -13.58 -6.04 -15.28
N MET A 19 -12.90 -7.03 -15.87
CA MET A 19 -12.78 -7.14 -17.32
C MET A 19 -14.14 -7.26 -18.01
N SER A 20 -15.01 -8.13 -17.48
CA SER A 20 -16.34 -8.36 -18.06
C SER A 20 -17.21 -7.10 -17.97
N GLU A 21 -17.18 -6.39 -16.84
CA GLU A 21 -17.87 -5.10 -16.69
C GLU A 21 -17.35 -4.05 -17.67
N VAL A 22 -16.03 -3.86 -17.75
CA VAL A 22 -15.41 -2.86 -18.63
C VAL A 22 -15.72 -3.14 -20.10
N CYS A 23 -15.61 -4.39 -20.54
CA CYS A 23 -15.88 -4.75 -21.93
C CYS A 23 -17.37 -4.67 -22.27
N PHE A 24 -18.26 -5.01 -21.33
CA PHE A 24 -19.69 -4.80 -21.51
C PHE A 24 -20.01 -3.32 -21.71
N LEU A 25 -19.55 -2.45 -20.79
CA LEU A 25 -19.81 -1.01 -20.84
C LEU A 25 -19.23 -0.30 -22.07
N ARG A 26 -18.14 -0.82 -22.64
CA ARG A 26 -17.50 -0.22 -23.81
C ARG A 26 -18.04 -0.74 -25.14
N CYS A 27 -18.37 -2.02 -25.22
CA CYS A 27 -18.70 -2.65 -26.49
C CYS A 27 -20.20 -2.76 -26.72
N VAL A 28 -20.99 -3.03 -25.69
CA VAL A 28 -22.45 -3.18 -25.84
C VAL A 28 -23.07 -1.79 -25.88
N SER A 29 -23.53 -1.39 -27.07
CA SER A 29 -24.05 -0.04 -27.32
C SER A 29 -25.55 -0.03 -27.54
N THR A 30 -26.11 -1.13 -28.06
CA THR A 30 -27.54 -1.25 -28.32
C THR A 30 -28.11 -2.53 -27.73
N LEU A 31 -29.18 -2.42 -26.95
CA LEU A 31 -29.89 -3.58 -26.37
C LEU A 31 -31.17 -3.89 -27.15
N SER A 32 -31.13 -3.73 -28.48
CA SER A 32 -32.31 -3.85 -29.34
C SER A 32 -32.67 -5.32 -29.63
N ASN A 33 -31.69 -6.21 -29.59
CA ASN A 33 -31.87 -7.66 -29.76
C ASN A 33 -31.23 -8.39 -28.58
N ARG A 34 -31.66 -9.63 -28.35
CA ARG A 34 -31.09 -10.49 -27.31
C ARG A 34 -29.70 -11.02 -27.69
N ASP A 35 -29.43 -11.13 -28.99
CA ASP A 35 -28.17 -11.64 -29.52
C ASP A 35 -27.15 -10.52 -29.73
N ILE A 36 -25.88 -10.85 -29.54
CA ILE A 36 -24.77 -9.92 -29.77
C ILE A 36 -24.58 -9.70 -31.27
N SER A 37 -24.44 -8.44 -31.69
CA SER A 37 -24.11 -8.13 -33.09
C SER A 37 -22.67 -8.54 -33.43
N ALA A 38 -22.37 -8.71 -34.73
CA ALA A 38 -21.01 -9.06 -35.17
C ALA A 38 -19.97 -8.00 -34.76
N GLU A 39 -20.35 -6.72 -34.77
CA GLU A 39 -19.49 -5.61 -34.38
C GLU A 39 -19.20 -5.64 -32.87
N GLU A 40 -20.22 -5.88 -32.05
CA GLU A 40 -20.07 -6.00 -30.59
C GLU A 40 -19.22 -7.23 -30.23
N ALA A 41 -19.42 -8.36 -30.91
CA ALA A 41 -18.62 -9.57 -30.72
C ALA A 41 -17.13 -9.33 -31.03
N GLN A 42 -16.84 -8.65 -32.14
CA GLN A 42 -15.47 -8.26 -32.50
C GLN A 42 -14.88 -7.30 -31.47
N CYS A 43 -15.66 -6.30 -31.01
CA CYS A 43 -15.23 -5.36 -29.99
C CYS A 43 -14.88 -6.07 -28.68
N VAL A 44 -15.72 -7.00 -28.21
CA VAL A 44 -15.50 -7.74 -26.95
C VAL A 44 -14.23 -8.59 -27.02
N SER A 45 -13.96 -9.25 -28.15
CA SER A 45 -12.72 -10.00 -28.36
C SER A 45 -11.49 -9.08 -28.22
N LEU A 46 -11.48 -7.95 -28.94
CA LEU A 46 -10.38 -6.99 -28.89
C LEU A 46 -10.23 -6.33 -27.51
N CYS A 47 -11.34 -6.07 -26.83
CA CYS A 47 -11.34 -5.51 -25.48
C CYS A 47 -10.70 -6.48 -24.49
N THR A 48 -11.07 -7.76 -24.56
CA THR A 48 -10.52 -8.82 -23.72
C THR A 48 -9.01 -8.94 -23.90
N ASP A 49 -8.55 -9.02 -25.16
CA ASP A 49 -7.11 -9.10 -25.47
C ASP A 49 -6.34 -7.89 -24.95
N LYS A 50 -6.89 -6.68 -25.18
CA LYS A 50 -6.28 -5.44 -24.67
C LYS A 50 -6.22 -5.41 -23.15
N TYR A 51 -7.28 -5.84 -22.47
CA TYR A 51 -7.36 -5.82 -21.02
C TYR A 51 -6.37 -6.81 -20.40
N VAL A 52 -6.28 -8.03 -20.92
CA VAL A 52 -5.32 -9.05 -20.45
C VAL A 52 -3.88 -8.56 -20.63
N ASN A 53 -3.56 -8.02 -21.82
CA ASN A 53 -2.23 -7.47 -22.08
C ASN A 53 -1.89 -6.28 -21.17
N MET A 54 -2.86 -5.38 -20.95
CA MET A 54 -2.70 -4.26 -20.02
C MET A 54 -2.50 -4.75 -18.59
N ASN A 55 -3.30 -5.70 -18.10
CA ASN A 55 -3.20 -6.23 -16.75
C ASN A 55 -1.82 -6.87 -16.50
N ASN A 56 -1.32 -7.64 -17.47
CA ASN A 56 0.02 -8.21 -17.42
C ASN A 56 1.10 -7.14 -17.44
N LYS A 57 0.97 -6.11 -18.28
CA LYS A 57 1.93 -5.00 -18.34
C LYS A 57 1.93 -4.17 -17.07
N LEU A 58 0.76 -3.94 -16.48
CA LEU A 58 0.63 -3.24 -15.20
C LEU A 58 1.36 -3.99 -14.10
N MET A 59 1.22 -5.32 -14.04
CA MET A 59 1.94 -6.14 -13.06
C MET A 59 3.46 -6.06 -13.25
N GLN A 60 3.95 -6.07 -14.49
CA GLN A 60 5.38 -5.89 -14.78
C GLN A 60 5.89 -4.53 -14.25
N VAL A 61 5.20 -3.44 -14.60
CA VAL A 61 5.58 -2.09 -14.16
C VAL A 61 5.49 -1.97 -12.64
N TYR A 62 4.47 -2.57 -12.02
CA TYR A 62 4.32 -2.57 -10.58
C TYR A 62 5.50 -3.26 -9.87
N MET A 63 5.95 -4.42 -10.38
CA MET A 63 7.13 -5.11 -9.84
C MET A 63 8.42 -4.28 -9.96
N GLU A 64 8.54 -3.46 -11.00
CA GLU A 64 9.70 -2.56 -11.20
C GLU A 64 9.64 -1.34 -10.26
N VAL A 65 8.45 -0.74 -10.10
CA VAL A 65 8.28 0.56 -9.43
C VAL A 65 8.06 0.41 -7.92
N GLN A 66 7.36 -0.64 -7.46
CA GLN A 66 7.02 -0.82 -6.05
C GLN A 66 8.25 -0.86 -5.13
N PRO A 67 9.37 -1.57 -5.46
CA PRO A 67 10.55 -1.59 -4.61
C PRO A 67 11.19 -0.21 -4.46
N ILE A 68 11.21 0.58 -5.55
CA ILE A 68 11.77 1.95 -5.56
C ILE A 68 10.97 2.84 -4.61
N ILE A 69 9.63 2.76 -4.69
CA ILE A 69 8.75 3.51 -3.79
C ILE A 69 8.93 3.05 -2.34
N MET A 70 9.04 1.74 -2.10
CA MET A 70 9.20 1.20 -0.75
C MET A 70 10.52 1.63 -0.11
N ASN A 71 11.63 1.58 -0.87
CA ASN A 71 12.93 2.02 -0.39
C ASN A 71 12.93 3.50 0.00
N LYS A 72 12.38 4.37 -0.87
CA LYS A 72 12.22 5.80 -0.55
C LYS A 72 11.40 6.02 0.73
N ARG A 73 10.28 5.30 0.88
CA ARG A 73 9.44 5.36 2.09
C ARG A 73 10.19 4.91 3.34
N MET A 74 11.05 3.90 3.26
CA MET A 74 11.86 3.46 4.39
C MET A 74 12.92 4.49 4.78
N GLU A 75 13.60 5.10 3.81
CA GLU A 75 14.60 6.16 4.06
C GLU A 75 13.98 7.39 4.73
N GLU A 76 12.81 7.83 4.27
CA GLU A 76 12.07 8.93 4.88
C GLU A 76 11.67 8.58 6.32
N MET A 77 11.17 7.36 6.55
CA MET A 77 10.80 6.88 7.88
C MET A 77 12.00 6.82 8.83
N SER A 78 13.19 6.39 8.39
CA SER A 78 14.41 6.38 9.21
C SER A 78 14.79 7.78 9.67
N LYS A 79 14.79 8.75 8.76
CA LYS A 79 15.12 10.16 9.08
C LYS A 79 14.14 10.77 10.07
N LEU A 80 12.84 10.49 9.87
CA LEU A 80 11.79 10.89 10.82
C LEU A 80 12.01 10.23 12.18
N GLN A 81 12.35 8.95 12.23
CA GLN A 81 12.59 8.21 13.47
C GLN A 81 13.83 8.71 14.22
N GLU A 82 14.92 9.01 13.51
CA GLU A 82 16.14 9.62 14.08
C GLU A 82 15.84 11.00 14.67
N SER A 83 15.06 11.84 13.97
CA SER A 83 14.65 13.16 14.48
C SER A 83 13.74 13.06 15.71
N GLN A 84 12.88 12.04 15.79
CA GLN A 84 12.03 11.77 16.95
C GLN A 84 12.83 11.21 18.14
N GLN A 85 13.83 10.37 17.88
CA GLN A 85 14.73 9.85 18.92
C GLN A 85 15.62 10.96 19.50
N ALA A 86 16.12 11.87 18.67
CA ALA A 86 16.88 13.04 19.12
C ALA A 86 16.02 14.02 19.96
N ALA A 87 14.76 14.23 19.57
CA ALA A 87 13.81 15.04 20.35
C ALA A 87 13.48 14.38 21.71
N ASN A 88 13.29 13.06 21.75
CA ASN A 88 13.04 12.33 23.00
C ASN A 88 14.26 12.29 23.94
N GLN A 89 15.48 12.15 23.43
CA GLN A 89 16.69 12.23 24.27
C GLN A 89 16.87 13.62 24.89
N THR A 90 16.47 14.68 24.18
CA THR A 90 16.53 16.05 24.71
C THR A 90 15.55 16.25 25.87
N ASN A 91 14.35 15.66 25.79
CA ASN A 91 13.34 15.77 26.84
C ASN A 91 13.69 14.96 28.11
N VAL A 92 14.32 13.78 27.94
CA VAL A 92 14.82 12.96 29.06
C VAL A 92 15.98 13.65 29.79
N MET A 93 16.88 14.34 29.07
CA MET A 93 17.99 15.07 29.71
C MET A 93 17.51 16.30 30.51
N THR A 94 16.43 16.95 30.09
CA THR A 94 15.85 18.09 30.82
C THR A 94 15.06 17.69 32.07
N ASP A 95 14.44 16.51 32.10
CA ASP A 95 13.76 16.00 33.31
C ASP A 95 14.75 15.45 34.35
N VAL A 96 15.80 14.71 33.93
CA VAL A 96 16.83 14.18 34.85
C VAL A 96 17.59 15.31 35.56
N SER A 97 17.90 16.40 34.85
CA SER A 97 18.57 17.57 35.44
C SER A 97 17.70 18.32 36.47
N ARG A 98 16.38 18.13 36.44
CA ARG A 98 15.42 18.74 37.37
C ARG A 98 15.22 17.88 38.63
N GLU A 99 15.45 16.56 38.57
CA GLU A 99 15.44 15.67 39.74
C GLU A 99 16.78 15.67 40.51
N GLU A 100 17.94 15.77 39.83
CA GLU A 100 19.25 15.79 40.52
C GLU A 100 19.47 17.05 41.38
N THR A 101 18.90 18.19 41.01
CA THR A 101 19.01 19.44 41.81
C THR A 101 18.14 19.43 43.07
N ALA A 102 17.13 18.56 43.15
CA ALA A 102 16.30 18.39 44.35
C ALA A 102 16.90 17.40 45.36
N GLY A 103 17.82 16.51 44.93
CA GLY A 103 18.37 15.43 45.77
C GLY A 103 19.57 15.80 46.66
N ILE A 104 20.28 16.90 46.39
CA ILE A 104 21.54 17.25 47.08
C ILE A 104 21.32 18.07 48.38
N SER A 105 20.06 18.30 48.81
CA SER A 105 19.77 19.22 49.93
C SER A 105 19.61 18.58 51.32
N ASN A 106 19.65 17.25 51.49
CA ASN A 106 19.19 16.63 52.75
C ASN A 106 20.17 15.76 53.58
N ASP A 107 21.45 15.61 53.22
CA ASP A 107 22.39 14.77 53.99
C ASP A 107 23.48 15.54 54.78
N THR A 108 23.13 16.65 55.45
CA THR A 108 24.08 17.30 56.38
C THR A 108 23.44 17.82 57.66
N LYS A 109 22.69 16.96 58.37
CA LYS A 109 22.46 17.10 59.83
C LYS A 109 21.73 15.86 60.35
N GLN A 110 22.40 15.04 61.15
CA GLN A 110 22.03 14.82 62.57
C GLN A 110 23.07 13.90 63.24
N ASP A 111 24.15 14.49 63.75
CA ASP A 111 24.95 13.91 64.83
C ASP A 111 24.60 14.74 66.08
N SER A 112 23.74 14.19 66.95
CA SER A 112 23.52 14.56 68.37
C SER A 112 22.47 13.64 68.98
#